data_AF-A0A6L2Q906-F1
#
_entry.id   AF-A0A6L2Q906-F1
#
_cell.length_a   1.000
_cell.length_b   1.000
_cell.length_c   1.000
_cell.angle_alpha   90.00
_cell.angle_beta   90.00
_cell.angle_gamma   90.00
#
_symmetry.space_group_name_H-M   'P 1'
#
loop_
_entity.id
_entity.type
_entity.pdbx_description
1 polymer ?
#
loop_
_entity_poly.entity_id
_entity_poly.type
_entity_poly.pdbx_seq_one_letter_code
_entity_poly.pdbx_strand_id
1 'polypeptide(L)'
;MWTALPLLILLTWGVIPAPAKLIPSSYFLRNHNFKRLPTPVADDVGSKLILTPYIDAGNIEEARRLSAVSGGPFPDDIPSYSGFFTVNAQYDSNLFFWFFPAE
;
A
#
# COMPACT_ATOMS: atom_id res chain seq x y z
N MET A 1 -68.41 13.12 11.07
CA MET A 1 -67.23 14.01 10.86
C MET A 1 -65.96 13.40 11.49
N TRP A 2 -65.55 12.16 11.14
CA TRP A 2 -64.35 11.51 11.70
C TRP A 2 -63.44 10.81 10.66
N THR A 3 -63.75 10.92 9.37
CA THR A 3 -62.96 10.26 8.30
C THR A 3 -61.78 11.08 7.80
N ALA A 4 -61.58 12.31 8.27
CA ALA A 4 -60.53 13.21 7.78
C ALA A 4 -59.20 13.12 8.55
N LEU A 5 -59.19 12.55 9.77
CA LEU A 5 -57.98 12.40 10.59
C LEU A 5 -56.95 11.38 10.06
N PRO A 6 -57.31 10.21 9.50
CA PRO A 6 -56.31 9.25 9.01
C PRO A 6 -55.63 9.71 7.70
N LEU A 7 -56.30 10.56 6.92
CA LEU A 7 -55.76 11.13 5.67
C LEU A 7 -54.65 12.16 5.94
N LEU A 8 -54.72 12.89 7.05
CA LEU A 8 -53.68 13.84 7.44
C LEU A 8 -52.38 13.12 7.85
N ILE A 9 -52.48 11.95 8.48
CA ILE A 9 -51.33 11.16 8.94
C ILE A 9 -50.58 10.54 7.75
N LEU A 10 -51.30 10.02 6.75
CA LEU A 10 -50.71 9.46 5.53
C LEU A 10 -49.97 10.51 4.68
N LEU A 11 -50.40 11.78 4.71
CA LEU A 11 -49.73 12.85 3.98
C LEU A 11 -48.41 13.31 4.61
N THR A 12 -48.18 13.01 5.90
CA THR A 12 -46.96 13.46 6.62
C THR A 12 -45.79 12.47 6.56
N TRP A 13 -46.00 11.22 6.13
CA TRP A 13 -44.92 10.22 6.02
C TRP A 13 -44.23 10.16 4.66
N GLY A 14 -44.70 10.91 3.67
CA GLY A 14 -44.16 10.89 2.30
C GLY A 14 -43.04 11.90 2.00
N VAL A 15 -42.72 12.83 2.91
CA VAL A 15 -41.80 13.95 2.61
C VAL A 15 -40.81 14.18 3.75
N ILE A 16 -40.05 13.14 4.08
CA ILE A 16 -38.71 13.37 4.64
C ILE A 16 -37.76 12.57 3.76
N PRO A 17 -37.06 13.21 2.81
CA PRO A 17 -35.89 12.58 2.23
C PRO A 17 -34.91 12.41 3.38
N ALA A 18 -34.84 11.20 3.95
CA ALA A 18 -33.71 10.84 4.78
C ALA A 18 -32.48 11.12 3.92
N PRO A 19 -31.58 12.05 4.30
CA PRO A 19 -30.40 12.27 3.50
C PRO A 19 -29.70 10.93 3.45
N ALA A 20 -29.56 10.37 2.23
CA ALA A 20 -28.77 9.18 2.03
C ALA A 20 -27.40 9.50 2.63
N LYS A 21 -27.11 8.93 3.80
CA LYS A 21 -25.81 9.07 4.42
C LYS A 21 -24.87 8.37 3.46
N LEU A 22 -24.17 9.15 2.65
CA LEU A 22 -23.03 8.69 1.87
C LEU A 22 -22.04 8.15 2.91
N ILE A 23 -22.09 6.85 3.17
CA ILE A 23 -21.08 6.18 3.98
C ILE A 23 -19.83 6.24 3.10
N PRO A 24 -18.79 6.99 3.48
CA PRO A 24 -17.55 6.98 2.72
C PRO A 24 -17.07 5.53 2.66
N SER A 25 -16.66 5.09 1.48
CA SER A 25 -16.00 3.80 1.30
C SER A 25 -14.93 3.62 2.38
N SER A 26 -14.81 2.44 2.98
CA SER A 26 -13.78 2.15 4.00
C SER A 26 -12.36 2.42 3.49
N TYR A 27 -12.17 2.42 2.18
CA TYR A 27 -10.92 2.83 1.52
C TYR A 27 -10.65 4.35 1.57
N PHE A 28 -11.68 5.19 1.70
CA PHE A 28 -11.56 6.66 1.77
C PHE A 28 -11.27 7.17 3.19
N LEU A 29 -11.61 6.41 4.24
CA LEU A 29 -11.26 6.75 5.62
C LEU A 29 -9.86 6.26 6.04
N ARG A 30 -9.05 5.80 5.09
CA ARG A 30 -7.66 5.39 5.36
C ARG A 30 -6.76 6.62 5.45
N ASN A 31 -6.63 7.14 6.67
CA ASN A 31 -5.55 8.01 7.17
C ASN A 31 -5.41 9.42 6.56
N HIS A 32 -6.18 10.39 7.08
CA HIS A 32 -5.83 11.82 6.98
C HIS A 32 -5.08 12.37 8.22
N ASN A 33 -4.96 11.60 9.31
CA ASN A 33 -4.30 12.05 10.55
C ASN A 33 -3.03 11.27 10.92
N PHE A 34 -2.44 10.51 9.99
CA PHE A 34 -1.13 9.91 10.25
C PHE A 34 -0.05 10.97 9.97
N LYS A 35 0.35 11.72 10.99
CA LYS A 35 1.61 12.48 10.94
C LYS A 35 2.73 11.45 10.78
N ARG A 36 3.16 11.20 9.52
CA ARG A 36 4.47 10.60 9.23
C ARG A 36 5.52 11.61 9.67
N LEU A 37 5.72 11.76 10.98
CA LEU A 37 7.00 12.25 11.45
C LEU A 37 7.98 11.19 10.98
N PRO A 38 8.98 11.54 10.16
CA PRO A 38 10.06 10.60 9.86
C PRO A 38 10.65 10.26 11.22
N THR A 39 10.38 9.07 11.73
CA THR A 39 11.18 8.53 12.83
C THR A 39 12.58 8.48 12.25
N PRO A 40 13.54 9.23 12.81
CA PRO A 40 14.92 9.07 12.41
C PRO A 40 15.21 7.59 12.59
N VAL A 41 15.60 6.92 11.50
CA VAL A 41 16.06 5.54 11.59
C VAL A 41 17.33 5.64 12.44
N ALA A 42 17.21 5.30 13.72
CA ALA A 42 18.27 5.52 14.71
C ALA A 42 19.45 4.57 14.46
N ASP A 43 19.22 3.49 13.71
CA ASP A 43 20.16 2.41 13.49
C ASP A 43 20.62 2.36 12.02
N ASP A 44 21.87 1.93 11.82
CA ASP A 44 22.43 1.68 10.50
C ASP A 44 21.66 0.55 9.80
N VAL A 45 21.00 0.86 8.68
CA VAL A 45 20.26 -0.10 7.84
C VAL A 45 21.18 -0.90 6.91
N GLY A 46 22.49 -0.69 7.01
CA GLY A 46 23.50 -1.35 6.20
C GLY A 46 23.68 -0.70 4.83
N SER A 47 24.51 -1.35 4.02
CA SER A 47 24.85 -0.90 2.66
C SER A 47 23.81 -1.31 1.63
N LYS A 48 23.67 -0.52 0.54
CA LYS A 48 22.79 -0.86 -0.59
C LYS A 48 23.18 -2.20 -1.22
N LEU A 49 22.20 -3.05 -1.51
CA LEU A 49 22.39 -4.30 -2.27
C LEU A 49 22.35 -4.02 -3.77
N ILE A 50 23.51 -4.11 -4.45
CA ILE A 50 23.62 -4.02 -5.91
C ILE A 50 23.70 -5.44 -6.49
N LEU A 51 22.73 -5.81 -7.33
CA LEU A 51 22.63 -7.16 -7.88
C LEU A 51 23.41 -7.35 -9.19
N THR A 52 23.70 -6.28 -9.92
CA THR A 52 24.37 -6.34 -11.23
C THR A 52 25.66 -7.16 -11.24
N PRO A 53 26.61 -7.03 -10.28
CA PRO A 53 27.82 -7.84 -10.25
C PRO A 53 27.56 -9.35 -10.17
N TYR A 54 26.52 -9.76 -9.44
CA TYR A 54 26.15 -11.17 -9.34
C TYR A 54 25.53 -11.68 -10.64
N ILE A 55 24.71 -10.85 -11.30
CA ILE A 55 24.07 -11.18 -12.57
C ILE A 55 25.10 -11.30 -13.69
N ASP A 56 26.03 -10.34 -13.78
CA ASP A 56 27.09 -10.33 -14.79
C ASP A 56 28.05 -11.51 -14.62
N ALA A 57 28.28 -11.96 -13.38
CA ALA A 57 29.05 -13.15 -13.07
C ALA A 57 28.29 -14.47 -13.30
N GLY A 58 27.01 -14.43 -13.70
CA GLY A 58 26.17 -15.61 -13.88
C GLY A 58 25.63 -16.24 -12.58
N ASN A 59 25.85 -15.59 -11.43
CA ASN A 59 25.43 -16.05 -10.10
C ASN A 59 23.95 -15.68 -9.81
N ILE A 60 23.04 -16.14 -10.68
CA ILE A 60 21.63 -15.74 -10.66
C ILE A 60 20.91 -16.20 -9.38
N GLU A 61 21.14 -17.44 -8.94
CA GLU A 61 20.50 -17.98 -7.74
C GLU A 61 20.93 -17.23 -6.47
N GLU A 62 22.20 -16.82 -6.40
CA GLU A 62 22.70 -16.02 -5.29
C GLU A 62 22.11 -14.61 -5.31
N ALA A 63 22.02 -13.97 -6.48
CA ALA A 63 21.36 -12.67 -6.62
C ALA A 63 19.89 -12.72 -6.17
N ARG A 64 19.17 -13.79 -6.52
CA ARG A 64 17.79 -14.02 -6.09
C ARG A 64 17.71 -14.21 -4.57
N ARG A 65 18.59 -15.04 -4.01
CA ARG A 65 18.64 -15.30 -2.56
C ARG A 65 18.94 -14.04 -1.75
N LEU A 66 19.90 -13.23 -2.19
CA LEU A 66 20.28 -11.98 -1.50
C LEU A 66 19.19 -10.91 -1.59
N SER A 67 18.43 -10.87 -2.69
CA SER A 67 17.34 -9.90 -2.86
C SER A 67 16.08 -10.22 -2.07
N ALA A 68 15.95 -11.43 -1.50
CA ALA A 68 14.78 -11.82 -0.73
C ALA A 68 14.60 -10.91 0.49
N VAL A 69 13.39 -10.35 0.64
CA VAL A 69 13.05 -9.47 1.76
C VAL A 69 12.45 -10.29 2.88
N SER A 70 13.08 -10.27 4.05
CA SER A 70 12.56 -10.84 5.29
C SER A 70 12.22 -9.71 6.27
N GLY A 71 11.02 -9.70 6.83
CA GLY A 71 10.56 -8.62 7.69
C GLY A 71 10.25 -7.34 6.90
N GLY A 72 9.08 -6.76 7.14
CA GLY A 72 8.63 -5.57 6.42
C GLY A 72 7.20 -5.19 6.78
N PRO A 73 6.59 -4.27 6.03
CA PRO A 73 5.19 -3.90 6.22
C PRO A 73 4.22 -4.98 5.70
N PHE A 74 4.73 -6.02 5.05
CA PHE A 74 3.97 -7.14 4.49
C PHE A 74 4.15 -8.38 5.37
N PRO A 75 3.12 -9.24 5.46
CA PRO A 75 3.23 -10.56 6.06
C PRO A 75 4.40 -11.39 5.50
N ASP A 76 5.07 -12.16 6.35
CA ASP A 76 6.27 -12.95 5.99
C ASP A 76 5.96 -14.12 5.02
N ASP A 77 4.68 -14.49 4.88
CA ASP A 77 4.22 -15.51 3.93
C ASP A 77 4.11 -14.99 2.49
N ILE A 78 4.21 -13.67 2.27
CA ILE A 78 4.22 -13.07 0.93
C ILE A 78 5.67 -12.94 0.45
N PRO A 79 6.13 -13.79 -0.49
CA PRO A 79 7.49 -13.71 -1.00
C PRO A 79 7.69 -12.38 -1.75
N SER A 80 8.78 -11.70 -1.46
CA SER A 80 9.15 -10.49 -2.19
C SER A 80 10.66 -10.31 -2.29
N TYR A 81 11.08 -9.57 -3.30
CA TYR A 81 12.48 -9.37 -3.64
C TYR A 81 12.75 -7.90 -3.90
N SER A 82 13.83 -7.33 -3.36
CA SER A 82 14.20 -5.94 -3.58
C SER A 82 15.70 -5.76 -3.70
N GLY A 83 16.10 -4.64 -4.29
CA GLY A 83 17.50 -4.30 -4.47
C GLY A 83 17.69 -3.26 -5.56
N PHE A 84 18.91 -3.15 -6.06
CA PHE A 84 19.28 -2.20 -7.09
C PHE A 84 19.97 -2.89 -8.27
N PHE A 85 19.66 -2.42 -9.47
CA PHE A 85 20.42 -2.73 -10.69
C PHE A 85 21.20 -1.50 -11.14
N THR A 86 22.48 -1.68 -11.43
CA THR A 86 23.29 -0.65 -12.08
C THR A 86 22.83 -0.49 -13.53
N VAL A 87 22.30 0.69 -13.87
CA VAL A 87 21.84 1.04 -15.22
C VAL A 87 22.89 1.81 -16.00
N ASN A 88 23.80 2.49 -15.30
CA ASN A 88 24.96 3.15 -15.91
C ASN A 88 26.15 3.15 -14.94
N ALA A 89 27.15 2.33 -15.25
CA ALA A 89 28.34 2.17 -14.42
C ALA A 89 29.24 3.42 -14.39
N GLN A 90 29.26 4.23 -15.46
CA GLN A 90 30.08 5.44 -15.53
C GLN A 90 29.67 6.48 -14.48
N TYR A 91 28.40 6.49 -14.08
CA TYR A 91 27.83 7.46 -13.15
C TYR A 91 27.31 6.84 -11.85
N ASP A 92 27.65 5.57 -11.54
CA ASP A 92 27.06 4.78 -10.44
C ASP A 92 25.53 4.93 -10.37
N SER A 93 24.88 4.97 -11.53
CA SER A 93 23.43 5.14 -11.61
C SER A 93 22.78 3.79 -11.39
N ASN A 94 21.94 3.72 -10.36
CA ASN A 94 21.31 2.48 -9.92
C ASN A 94 19.78 2.65 -9.87
N LEU A 95 19.05 1.67 -10.37
CA LEU A 95 17.59 1.61 -10.36
C LEU A 95 17.12 0.66 -9.25
N PHE A 96 16.32 1.19 -8.33
CA PHE A 96 15.66 0.39 -7.30
C PHE A 96 14.51 -0.44 -7.89
N PHE A 97 14.31 -1.64 -7.36
CA PHE A 97 13.10 -2.43 -7.62
C PHE A 97 12.59 -3.09 -6.33
N TRP A 98 11.29 -3.39 -6.32
CA TRP A 98 10.66 -4.30 -5.37
C TRP A 98 9.63 -5.14 -6.11
N PHE A 99 9.93 -6.43 -6.26
CA PHE A 99 9.16 -7.39 -7.02
C PHE A 99 8.38 -8.33 -6.10
N PHE A 100 7.14 -8.58 -6.49
CA PHE A 100 6.22 -9.54 -5.86
C PHE A 100 5.80 -10.53 -6.94
N PRO A 101 6.03 -11.84 -6.76
CA PRO A 101 5.50 -12.87 -7.63
C PRO A 101 3.96 -12.78 -7.69
N ALA A 102 3.39 -13.05 -8.86
CA ALA A 102 1.94 -13.21 -9.00
C ALA A 102 1.51 -14.59 -8.49
N GLU A 103 0.31 -14.67 -7.91
CA GLU A 103 -0.36 -15.91 -7.51
C GLU A 103 -1.21 -16.51 -8.63
#